data_AF-A0A955B2V1-F1
#
_entry.id   AF-A0A955B2V1-F1
#
_cell.length_a   1.000
_cell.length_b   1.000
_cell.length_c   1.000
_cell.angle_alpha   90.00
_cell.angle_beta   90.00
_cell.angle_gamma   90.00
#
_symmetry.space_group_name_H-M   'P 1'
#
loop_
_entity.id
_entity.type
_entity.pdbx_description
1 polymer ?
#
loop_
_entity_poly.entity_id
_entity_poly.type
_entity_poly.pdbx_seq_one_letter_code
_entity_poly.pdbx_strand_id
1 'polypeptide(L)'
;LSVAQKNSLPGGSGDLTDVAEKLQWDLNRLELDIFRRRSERYPQDLALAFGLAARLRLNGKLDEAEPLLTRLLNEPSLRASSHWELGKCKQQQQRLVDALKHFRLAAASCGPDQLDLKKKALHRAGSLAVTMKLTESAREYFQQLVDLDPSYKDAQAQLRKLSS
;
A
#
# COMPACT_ATOMS: atom_id res chain seq x y z
N LEU A 1 8.55 -28.09 -14.81
CA LEU A 1 9.79 -27.27 -14.79
C LEU A 1 9.48 -25.90 -15.39
N SER A 2 9.95 -24.84 -14.73
CA SER A 2 9.83 -23.41 -15.07
C SER A 2 8.59 -22.65 -14.56
N VAL A 3 8.74 -22.00 -13.40
CA VAL A 3 8.61 -20.53 -13.27
C VAL A 3 9.66 -20.11 -12.25
N ALA A 4 10.69 -19.41 -12.71
CA ALA A 4 11.77 -18.90 -11.87
C ALA A 4 11.24 -17.79 -10.93
N GLN A 5 11.17 -18.05 -9.63
CA GLN A 5 11.16 -16.99 -8.62
C GLN A 5 12.56 -16.36 -8.57
N LYS A 6 12.80 -15.38 -9.44
CA LYS A 6 13.96 -14.49 -9.34
C LYS A 6 13.75 -13.54 -8.16
N ASN A 7 14.12 -14.00 -6.97
CA ASN A 7 14.51 -13.13 -5.85
C ASN A 7 15.92 -12.61 -6.11
N SER A 8 16.09 -11.83 -7.18
CA SER A 8 17.39 -11.23 -7.50
C SER A 8 17.67 -10.04 -6.58
N LEU A 9 18.84 -10.08 -5.95
CA LEU A 9 19.47 -8.97 -5.23
C LEU A 9 19.64 -7.76 -6.17
N PRO A 10 19.50 -6.50 -5.70
CA PRO A 10 20.14 -5.38 -6.38
C PRO A 10 21.66 -5.52 -6.20
N GLY A 11 22.41 -5.42 -7.30
CA GLY A 11 23.86 -5.41 -7.25
C GLY A 11 24.45 -4.73 -8.47
N GLY A 12 25.33 -3.76 -8.23
CA GLY A 12 26.35 -3.34 -9.20
C GLY A 12 26.74 -1.87 -9.18
N SER A 13 27.69 -1.49 -8.32
CA SER A 13 28.63 -0.36 -8.47
C SER A 13 29.56 -0.18 -7.25
N GLY A 14 29.19 -0.70 -6.07
CA GLY A 14 30.00 -0.53 -4.84
C GLY A 14 29.78 0.82 -4.15
N ASP A 15 28.78 1.58 -4.59
CA ASP A 15 28.39 2.85 -4.01
C ASP A 15 27.54 2.65 -2.73
N LEU A 16 27.47 3.66 -1.87
CA LEU A 16 26.70 3.65 -0.62
C LEU A 16 25.22 3.30 -0.84
N THR A 17 24.68 3.66 -2.01
CA THR A 17 23.30 3.35 -2.41
C THR A 17 23.09 1.84 -2.54
N ASP A 18 24.01 1.11 -3.18
CA ASP A 18 23.91 -0.35 -3.33
C ASP A 18 23.96 -1.06 -1.98
N VAL A 19 24.82 -0.57 -1.07
CA VAL A 19 24.93 -1.11 0.27
C VAL A 19 23.64 -0.89 1.04
N ALA A 20 23.05 0.30 0.96
CA ALA A 20 21.78 0.61 1.61
C ALA A 20 20.63 -0.24 1.06
N GLU A 21 20.54 -0.42 -0.26
CA GLU A 21 19.53 -1.26 -0.90
C GLU A 21 19.67 -2.73 -0.48
N LYS A 22 20.89 -3.25 -0.45
CA LYS A 22 21.16 -4.61 0.01
C LYS A 22 20.78 -4.80 1.47
N LEU A 23 21.18 -3.88 2.35
CA LEU A 23 20.80 -3.94 3.78
C LEU A 23 19.29 -3.87 3.96
N GLN A 24 18.60 -3.02 3.20
CA GLN A 24 17.16 -2.92 3.25
C GLN A 24 16.47 -4.21 2.77
N TRP A 25 17.02 -4.85 1.74
CA TRP A 25 16.54 -6.14 1.27
C TRP A 25 16.73 -7.25 2.31
N ASP A 26 17.93 -7.34 2.90
CA ASP A 26 18.22 -8.31 3.96
C ASP A 26 17.33 -8.10 5.19
N LEU A 27 17.09 -6.84 5.57
CA LEU A 27 16.18 -6.49 6.65
C LEU A 27 14.75 -6.95 6.34
N ASN A 28 14.24 -6.63 5.15
CA ASN A 28 12.89 -7.04 4.74
C ASN A 28 12.73 -8.56 4.77
N ARG A 29 13.77 -9.31 4.37
CA ARG A 29 13.76 -10.79 4.40
C ARG A 29 13.72 -11.31 5.84
N LEU A 30 14.56 -10.77 6.72
CA LEU A 30 14.59 -11.16 8.13
C LEU A 30 13.27 -10.86 8.83
N GLU A 31 12.70 -9.68 8.61
CA GLU A 31 11.41 -9.31 9.18
C GLU A 31 10.30 -10.26 8.72
N LEU A 32 10.29 -10.67 7.44
CA LEU A 32 9.32 -11.65 6.95
C LEU A 32 9.42 -12.98 7.72
N ASP A 33 10.63 -13.50 7.91
CA ASP A 33 10.83 -14.77 8.61
C ASP A 33 10.40 -14.69 10.09
N ILE A 34 10.68 -13.57 10.75
CA ILE A 34 10.23 -13.32 12.13
C ILE A 34 8.69 -13.31 12.19
N PHE A 35 8.04 -12.55 11.31
CA PHE A 35 6.58 -12.46 11.31
C PHE A 35 5.90 -13.77 10.92
N ARG A 36 6.49 -14.55 10.01
CA ARG A 36 5.98 -15.88 9.66
C ARG A 36 5.96 -16.80 10.87
N ARG A 37 7.09 -16.94 11.58
CA ARG A 37 7.20 -17.77 12.79
C ARG A 37 6.26 -17.29 13.90
N ARG A 38 6.11 -15.97 14.09
CA ARG A 38 5.19 -15.41 15.09
C ARG A 38 3.73 -15.70 14.73
N SER A 39 3.36 -15.56 13.47
CA SER A 39 2.00 -15.85 13.01
C SER A 39 1.67 -17.35 13.07
N GLU A 40 2.65 -18.23 12.83
CA GLU A 40 2.49 -19.69 13.02
C GLU A 40 2.24 -20.05 14.49
N ARG A 41 2.95 -19.38 15.42
CA ARG A 41 2.77 -19.59 16.86
C ARG A 41 1.47 -19.00 17.40
N TYR A 42 0.99 -17.91 16.81
CA TYR A 42 -0.20 -17.18 17.25
C TYR A 42 -1.17 -16.94 16.08
N PRO A 43 -1.80 -18.01 15.53
CA PRO A 43 -2.58 -17.93 14.28
C PRO A 43 -3.90 -17.14 14.38
N GLN A 44 -4.34 -16.82 15.60
CA GLN A 44 -5.54 -16.02 15.86
C GLN A 44 -5.23 -14.53 16.08
N ASP A 45 -3.95 -14.15 16.20
CA ASP A 45 -3.55 -12.77 16.36
C ASP A 45 -3.60 -12.05 15.01
N LEU A 46 -4.65 -11.24 14.83
CA LEU A 46 -4.93 -10.55 13.58
C LEU A 46 -3.94 -9.40 13.32
N ALA A 47 -3.34 -8.84 14.36
CA ALA A 47 -2.28 -7.84 14.21
C ALA A 47 -0.99 -8.47 13.68
N LEU A 48 -0.65 -9.69 14.14
CA LEU A 48 0.46 -10.46 13.57
C LEU A 48 0.18 -10.90 12.15
N ALA A 49 -1.04 -11.35 11.84
CA ALA A 49 -1.44 -11.69 10.47
C ALA A 49 -1.34 -10.47 9.52
N PHE A 50 -1.78 -9.30 9.97
CA PHE A 50 -1.64 -8.05 9.22
C PHE A 50 -0.17 -7.69 8.98
N GLY A 51 0.66 -7.76 10.03
CA GLY A 51 2.09 -7.50 9.94
C GLY A 51 2.79 -8.46 8.97
N LEU A 52 2.46 -9.76 9.02
CA LEU A 52 2.96 -10.76 8.08
C LEU A 52 2.60 -10.40 6.64
N ALA A 53 1.33 -10.04 6.38
CA ALA A 53 0.90 -9.66 5.04
C ALA A 53 1.64 -8.42 4.50
N ALA A 54 1.88 -7.41 5.34
CA ALA A 54 2.66 -6.24 4.95
C ALA A 54 4.12 -6.59 4.60
N ARG A 55 4.75 -7.52 5.34
CA ARG A 55 6.12 -8.01 5.05
C ARG A 55 6.18 -8.90 3.81
N LEU A 56 5.16 -9.73 3.57
CA LEU A 56 5.03 -10.50 2.33
C LEU A 56 5.01 -9.57 1.12
N ARG A 57 4.21 -8.48 1.19
CA ARG A 57 4.19 -7.45 0.14
C ARG A 57 5.55 -6.80 -0.09
N LEU A 58 6.26 -6.40 0.98
CA LEU A 58 7.60 -5.80 0.85
C LEU A 58 8.62 -6.73 0.19
N ASN A 59 8.46 -8.04 0.37
CA ASN A 59 9.29 -9.06 -0.27
C ASN A 59 8.78 -9.50 -1.65
N GLY A 60 7.78 -8.81 -2.23
CA GLY A 60 7.22 -9.15 -3.54
C GLY A 60 6.38 -10.44 -3.56
N LYS A 61 6.11 -11.05 -2.41
CA LYS A 61 5.28 -12.26 -2.25
C LYS A 61 3.79 -11.89 -2.23
N LEU A 62 3.32 -11.31 -3.33
CA LEU A 62 1.98 -10.72 -3.41
C LEU A 62 0.87 -11.77 -3.36
N ASP A 63 1.10 -12.94 -3.96
CA ASP A 63 0.14 -14.06 -3.97
C ASP A 63 -0.12 -14.64 -2.57
N GLU A 64 0.88 -14.55 -1.67
CA GLU A 64 0.73 -14.94 -0.26
C GLU A 64 0.06 -13.81 0.57
N ALA A 65 0.33 -12.54 0.24
CA ALA A 65 -0.15 -11.38 1.00
C ALA A 65 -1.65 -11.12 0.82
N GLU A 66 -2.14 -11.19 -0.41
CA GLU A 66 -3.54 -10.88 -0.76
C GLU A 66 -4.61 -11.69 -0.02
N PRO A 67 -4.53 -13.04 0.08
CA PRO A 67 -5.54 -13.81 0.80
C PRO A 67 -5.58 -13.47 2.30
N LEU A 68 -4.42 -13.20 2.90
CA LEU A 68 -4.33 -12.75 4.29
C LEU A 68 -5.03 -11.40 4.48
N LEU A 69 -4.70 -10.41 3.64
CA LEU A 69 -5.32 -9.09 3.71
C LEU A 69 -6.83 -9.14 3.45
N THR A 70 -7.28 -9.97 2.53
CA THR A 70 -8.70 -10.15 2.21
C THR A 70 -9.47 -10.69 3.43
N ARG A 71 -8.91 -11.68 4.14
CA ARG A 71 -9.51 -12.19 5.39
C ARG A 71 -9.62 -11.10 6.45
N LEU A 72 -8.62 -10.22 6.56
CA LEU A 72 -8.58 -9.15 7.56
C LEU A 72 -9.58 -8.02 7.31
N LEU A 73 -10.22 -7.96 6.13
CA LEU A 73 -11.28 -6.98 5.84
C LEU A 73 -12.53 -7.15 6.72
N ASN A 74 -12.71 -8.35 7.27
CA ASN A 74 -13.81 -8.64 8.20
C ASN A 74 -13.64 -7.91 9.53
N GLU A 75 -12.40 -7.56 9.91
CA GLU A 75 -12.12 -6.84 11.14
C GLU A 75 -12.26 -5.33 10.95
N PRO A 76 -13.23 -4.67 11.61
CA PRO A 76 -13.47 -3.23 11.40
C PRO A 76 -12.24 -2.36 11.68
N SER A 77 -11.47 -2.69 12.71
CA SER A 77 -10.26 -1.94 13.11
C SER A 77 -9.11 -2.07 12.10
N LEU A 78 -9.08 -3.14 11.30
CA LEU A 78 -8.03 -3.39 10.31
C LEU A 78 -8.49 -3.17 8.87
N ARG A 79 -9.79 -2.95 8.63
CA ARG A 79 -10.38 -2.86 7.29
C ARG A 79 -9.73 -1.80 6.42
N ALA A 80 -9.56 -0.58 6.94
CA ALA A 80 -8.95 0.52 6.21
C ALA A 80 -7.49 0.20 5.84
N SER A 81 -6.70 -0.23 6.82
CA SER A 81 -5.29 -0.62 6.64
C SER A 81 -5.13 -1.81 5.69
N SER A 82 -6.06 -2.77 5.72
CA SER A 82 -6.06 -3.95 4.85
C SER A 82 -6.37 -3.57 3.41
N HIS A 83 -7.35 -2.69 3.17
CA HIS A 83 -7.59 -2.11 1.85
C HIS A 83 -6.40 -1.30 1.34
N TRP A 84 -5.73 -0.54 2.22
CA TRP A 84 -4.52 0.20 1.86
C TRP A 84 -3.40 -0.72 1.38
N GLU A 85 -3.11 -1.80 2.10
CA GLU A 85 -2.08 -2.77 1.69
C GLU A 85 -2.49 -3.56 0.43
N LEU A 86 -3.77 -3.91 0.27
CA LEU A 86 -4.28 -4.52 -0.97
C LEU A 86 -4.09 -3.59 -2.17
N GLY A 87 -4.37 -2.29 -2.01
CA GLY A 87 -4.14 -1.29 -3.05
C GLY A 87 -2.66 -1.24 -3.47
N LYS A 88 -1.74 -1.32 -2.51
CA LYS A 88 -0.30 -1.39 -2.78
C LYS A 88 0.11 -2.69 -3.48
N CYS A 89 -0.46 -3.84 -3.10
CA CYS A 89 -0.25 -5.11 -3.82
C CYS A 89 -0.67 -4.99 -5.29
N LYS A 90 -1.89 -4.50 -5.56
CA LYS A 90 -2.41 -4.33 -6.92
C LYS A 90 -1.59 -3.33 -7.74
N GLN A 91 -1.12 -2.26 -7.10
CA GLN A 91 -0.25 -1.29 -7.76
C GLN A 91 1.10 -1.91 -8.14
N GLN A 92 1.71 -2.73 -7.27
CA GLN A 92 2.94 -3.46 -7.59
C GLN A 92 2.75 -4.48 -8.72
N GLN A 93 1.56 -5.05 -8.86
CA GLN A 93 1.16 -5.92 -9.98
C GLN A 93 0.80 -5.14 -11.26
N GLN A 94 0.93 -3.81 -11.28
CA GLN A 94 0.49 -2.94 -12.40
C GLN A 94 -1.03 -2.99 -12.69
N ARG A 95 -1.83 -3.50 -11.74
CA ARG A 95 -3.31 -3.55 -11.83
C ARG A 95 -3.90 -2.25 -11.28
N LEU A 96 -3.71 -1.16 -12.01
CA LEU A 96 -4.01 0.20 -11.52
C LEU A 96 -5.50 0.42 -11.21
N VAL A 97 -6.42 -0.19 -11.97
CA VAL A 97 -7.88 -0.11 -11.71
C VAL A 97 -8.23 -0.71 -10.35
N ASP A 98 -7.69 -1.89 -10.04
CA ASP A 98 -7.93 -2.57 -8.76
C ASP A 98 -7.26 -1.82 -7.61
N ALA A 99 -6.06 -1.27 -7.85
CA ALA A 99 -5.36 -0.45 -6.88
C ALA A 99 -6.19 0.78 -6.49
N LEU A 100 -6.71 1.52 -7.48
CA LEU A 100 -7.58 2.67 -7.28
C LEU A 100 -8.83 2.30 -6.46
N LYS A 101 -9.49 1.18 -6.81
CA LYS A 101 -10.64 0.67 -6.06
C LYS A 101 -10.30 0.47 -4.59
N HIS A 102 -9.17 -0.17 -4.29
CA HIS A 102 -8.77 -0.45 -2.92
C HIS A 102 -8.34 0.79 -2.15
N PHE A 103 -7.65 1.76 -2.76
CA PHE A 103 -7.33 3.02 -2.08
C PHE A 103 -8.59 3.83 -1.75
N ARG A 104 -9.57 3.86 -2.66
CA ARG A 104 -10.88 4.49 -2.38
C ARG A 104 -11.59 3.82 -1.20
N LEU A 105 -11.62 2.48 -1.18
CA LEU A 105 -12.21 1.72 -0.08
C LEU A 105 -11.45 1.92 1.24
N ALA A 106 -10.13 2.07 1.21
CA ALA A 106 -9.33 2.39 2.38
C ALA A 106 -9.74 3.74 2.98
N ALA A 107 -9.83 4.79 2.15
CA ALA A 107 -10.26 6.12 2.60
C ALA A 107 -11.68 6.11 3.17
N ALA A 108 -12.61 5.36 2.54
CA ALA A 108 -13.99 5.24 2.98
C ALA A 108 -14.16 4.42 4.28
N SER A 109 -13.22 3.51 4.57
CA SER A 109 -13.26 2.65 5.76
C SER A 109 -12.57 3.26 6.98
N CYS A 110 -11.90 4.40 6.84
CA CYS A 110 -11.18 5.04 7.94
C CYS A 110 -12.14 5.59 9.00
N GLY A 111 -11.86 5.28 10.27
CA GLY A 111 -12.50 5.93 11.41
C GLY A 111 -11.96 7.35 11.67
N PRO A 112 -12.55 8.08 12.65
CA PRO A 112 -12.12 9.42 13.03
C PRO A 112 -10.65 9.51 13.52
N ASP A 113 -10.12 8.41 14.04
CA ASP A 113 -8.75 8.26 14.53
C ASP A 113 -7.72 7.95 13.43
N GLN A 114 -8.18 7.67 12.21
CA GLN A 114 -7.35 7.25 11.08
C GLN A 114 -7.22 8.33 9.99
N LEU A 115 -7.27 9.61 10.39
CA LEU A 115 -7.21 10.74 9.45
C LEU A 115 -5.95 10.70 8.57
N ASP A 116 -4.79 10.35 9.12
CA ASP A 116 -3.55 10.27 8.34
C ASP A 116 -3.61 9.18 7.26
N LEU A 117 -4.22 8.04 7.57
CA LEU A 117 -4.42 6.97 6.58
C LEU A 117 -5.43 7.43 5.52
N LYS A 118 -6.53 8.08 5.92
CA LYS A 118 -7.53 8.64 5.01
C LYS A 118 -6.89 9.62 4.02
N LYS A 119 -6.05 10.54 4.52
CA LYS A 119 -5.31 11.50 3.69
C LYS A 119 -4.40 10.81 2.68
N LYS A 120 -3.58 9.84 3.14
CA LYS A 120 -2.69 9.05 2.28
C LYS A 120 -3.46 8.25 1.21
N ALA A 121 -4.59 7.67 1.59
CA ALA A 121 -5.44 6.90 0.68
C ALA A 121 -6.10 7.78 -0.40
N LEU A 122 -6.65 8.94 -0.03
CA LEU A 122 -7.20 9.92 -0.97
C LEU A 122 -6.13 10.45 -1.93
N HIS A 123 -4.95 10.78 -1.40
CA HIS A 123 -3.82 11.24 -2.22
C HIS A 123 -3.42 10.19 -3.27
N ARG A 124 -3.29 8.92 -2.86
CA ARG A 124 -2.96 7.82 -3.78
C ARG A 124 -4.07 7.56 -4.79
N ALA A 125 -5.34 7.61 -4.38
CA ALA A 125 -6.47 7.47 -5.28
C ALA A 125 -6.51 8.60 -6.33
N GLY A 126 -6.33 9.86 -5.90
CA GLY A 126 -6.23 11.01 -6.81
C GLY A 126 -5.08 10.88 -7.80
N SER A 127 -3.88 10.53 -7.32
CA SER A 127 -2.70 10.37 -8.18
C SER A 127 -2.87 9.26 -9.23
N LEU A 128 -3.46 8.13 -8.85
CA LEU A 128 -3.78 7.06 -9.80
C LEU A 128 -4.88 7.46 -10.78
N ALA A 129 -5.91 8.15 -10.32
CA ALA A 129 -6.97 8.66 -11.19
C ALA A 129 -6.42 9.63 -12.25
N VAL A 130 -5.48 10.52 -11.90
CA VAL A 130 -4.76 11.37 -12.87
C VAL A 130 -4.01 10.52 -13.90
N THR A 131 -3.25 9.53 -13.43
CA THR A 131 -2.48 8.63 -14.31
C THR A 131 -3.39 7.88 -15.29
N MET A 132 -4.60 7.53 -14.85
CA MET A 132 -5.63 6.86 -15.64
C MET A 132 -6.52 7.81 -16.46
N LYS A 133 -6.24 9.12 -16.45
CA LYS A 133 -7.03 10.17 -17.12
C LYS A 133 -8.49 10.27 -16.66
N LEU A 134 -8.76 9.87 -15.40
CA LEU A 134 -10.06 9.98 -14.74
C LEU A 134 -10.16 11.33 -14.02
N THR A 135 -10.24 12.43 -14.79
CA THR A 135 -10.11 13.81 -14.31
C THR A 135 -11.13 14.16 -13.22
N GLU A 136 -12.40 13.81 -13.40
CA GLU A 136 -13.45 14.13 -12.43
C GLU A 136 -13.24 13.40 -11.10
N SER A 137 -12.97 12.08 -11.15
CA SER A 137 -12.66 11.33 -9.93
C SER A 137 -11.39 11.84 -9.23
N ALA A 138 -10.37 12.22 -9.99
CA ALA A 138 -9.15 12.81 -9.42
C ALA A 138 -9.47 14.13 -8.67
N ARG A 139 -10.28 15.00 -9.28
CA ARG A 139 -10.73 16.25 -8.67
C ARG A 139 -11.50 15.99 -7.37
N GLU A 140 -12.42 15.05 -7.36
CA GLU A 140 -13.18 14.67 -6.16
C GLU A 140 -12.26 14.21 -5.02
N TYR A 141 -11.28 13.35 -5.30
CA TYR A 141 -10.37 12.85 -4.26
C TYR A 141 -9.45 13.94 -3.70
N PHE A 142 -8.92 14.81 -4.55
CA PHE A 142 -8.09 15.93 -4.09
C PHE A 142 -8.91 16.99 -3.37
N GLN A 143 -10.17 17.23 -3.77
CA GLN A 143 -11.07 18.14 -3.05
C GLN A 143 -11.34 17.62 -1.64
N GLN A 144 -11.72 16.34 -1.50
CA GLN A 144 -11.90 15.72 -0.18
C GLN A 144 -10.63 15.80 0.68
N LEU A 145 -9.45 15.68 0.08
CA LEU A 145 -8.18 15.81 0.80
C LEU A 145 -7.92 17.24 1.29
N VAL A 146 -8.23 18.25 0.47
CA VAL A 146 -8.12 19.66 0.85
C VAL A 146 -9.16 20.03 1.91
N ASP A 147 -10.37 19.50 1.84
CA ASP A 147 -11.40 19.72 2.86
C ASP A 147 -10.97 19.15 4.23
N LEU A 148 -10.27 18.01 4.23
CA LEU A 148 -9.70 17.41 5.44
C LEU A 148 -8.44 18.12 5.93
N ASP A 149 -7.65 18.66 5.01
CA ASP A 149 -6.39 19.33 5.30
C ASP A 149 -6.13 20.44 4.28
N PRO A 150 -6.59 21.66 4.58
CA PRO A 150 -6.37 22.80 3.70
C PRO A 150 -4.89 23.12 3.51
N SER A 151 -3.98 22.60 4.33
CA SER A 151 -2.54 22.83 4.19
C SER A 151 -1.84 21.82 3.27
N TYR A 152 -2.55 20.84 2.72
CA TYR A 152 -1.99 19.78 1.87
C TYR A 152 -1.59 20.34 0.48
N LYS A 153 -0.38 20.89 0.39
CA LYS A 153 0.13 21.63 -0.79
C LYS A 153 0.02 20.88 -2.10
N ASP A 154 0.33 19.58 -2.11
CA ASP A 154 0.28 18.79 -3.35
C ASP A 154 -1.16 18.64 -3.86
N ALA A 155 -2.13 18.40 -2.97
CA ALA A 155 -3.54 18.26 -3.35
C ALA A 155 -4.08 19.55 -3.98
N GLN A 156 -3.73 20.72 -3.41
CA GLN A 156 -4.06 22.01 -4.01
C GLN A 156 -3.43 22.19 -5.40
N ALA A 157 -2.16 21.82 -5.54
CA ALA A 157 -1.45 21.92 -6.81
C ALA A 157 -2.08 21.03 -7.88
N GLN A 158 -2.49 19.81 -7.53
CA GLN A 158 -3.21 18.91 -8.43
C GLN A 158 -4.58 19.46 -8.82
N LEU A 159 -5.36 20.03 -7.88
CA LEU A 159 -6.65 20.64 -8.21
C LEU A 159 -6.52 21.77 -9.22
N ARG A 160 -5.54 22.68 -9.04
CA ARG A 160 -5.29 23.79 -9.98
C ARG A 160 -4.96 23.29 -11.38
N LYS A 161 -4.19 22.20 -11.48
CA LYS A 161 -3.86 21.56 -12.77
C LYS A 161 -5.08 20.92 -13.43
N LEU A 162 -5.98 20.33 -12.63
CA LEU A 162 -7.20 19.67 -13.12
C LEU A 162 -8.34 20.65 -13.44
N SER A 163 -8.23 21.91 -13.04
CA SER A 163 -9.18 22.99 -13.38
C SER A 163 -8.73 23.88 -14.54
N SER A 164 -7.49 23.70 -15.01
CA SER A 164 -6.94 24.39 -16.18
C SER A 164 -7.16 23.60 -17.45
#